data_AF-A0AAD4L8K0-F1
#
_entry.id   AF-A0AAD4L8K0-F1
#
_cell.length_a   1.000
_cell.length_b   1.000
_cell.length_c   1.000
_cell.angle_alpha   90.00
_cell.angle_beta   90.00
_cell.angle_gamma   90.00
#
_symmetry.space_group_name_H-M   'P 1'
#
loop_
_entity.id
_entity.type
_entity.pdbx_description
1 polymer ?
#
loop_
_entity_poly.entity_id
_entity_poly.type
_entity_poly.pdbx_seq_one_letter_code
_entity_poly.pdbx_strand_id
1 'polypeptide(L)'
;MSPPVSADRKPYSRTGLKGVLGTLDLNSGDAVVPPTLDSPYYPFHVEIPQLEAPNQSRFTVPDGSRDIAGFPTYEQYQRIEEEYLTSLSERKQPKALISQSLFDKIYAVLQNGSEDRASTAQFRFWVRKMFVLAYPQTSFNHNTGQTPEPVVLHDKRPVAIKERLYEVLCYCHAIARHGGRDKTCATLRLHYSWVPKELTAKFVKACPTCTLKRSGNPDF
;
A
#
# COMPACT_ATOMS: atom_id res chain seq x y z
N MET A 1 -30.85 -40.23 39.87
CA MET A 1 -31.22 -38.91 39.30
C MET A 1 -30.31 -38.65 38.11
N SER A 2 -30.87 -38.69 36.90
CA SER A 2 -30.19 -38.34 35.65
C SER A 2 -31.15 -37.56 34.77
N PRO A 3 -30.69 -36.46 34.15
CA PRO A 3 -31.20 -36.00 32.87
C PRO A 3 -30.08 -35.84 31.81
N PRO A 4 -30.42 -35.59 30.53
CA PRO A 4 -29.88 -36.37 29.41
C PRO A 4 -29.04 -35.59 28.36
N VAL A 5 -28.82 -36.31 27.25
CA VAL A 5 -27.95 -36.19 26.06
C VAL A 5 -28.29 -35.04 25.07
N SER A 6 -27.20 -34.52 24.48
CA SER A 6 -26.87 -33.89 23.17
C SER A 6 -27.91 -33.38 22.14
N ALA A 7 -27.33 -32.53 21.27
CA ALA A 7 -27.73 -32.02 19.94
C ALA A 7 -28.54 -30.70 19.98
N ASP A 8 -28.37 -29.69 19.12
CA ASP A 8 -27.90 -29.66 17.73
C ASP A 8 -27.54 -28.20 17.37
N ARG A 9 -26.41 -27.97 16.68
CA ARG A 9 -26.08 -26.64 16.10
C ARG A 9 -26.46 -26.63 14.62
N LYS A 10 -27.49 -25.86 14.27
CA LYS A 10 -27.92 -25.60 12.89
C LYS A 10 -26.82 -24.92 12.05
N PRO A 11 -26.61 -25.35 10.79
CA PRO A 11 -25.77 -24.66 9.82
C PRO A 11 -26.51 -23.50 9.13
N TYR A 12 -25.75 -22.43 8.83
CA TYR A 12 -26.23 -21.24 8.12
C TYR A 12 -26.41 -21.55 6.63
N SER A 13 -27.61 -21.26 6.12
CA SER A 13 -28.06 -21.53 4.75
C SER A 13 -27.47 -20.55 3.72
N ARG A 14 -27.12 -21.08 2.54
CA ARG A 14 -26.68 -20.36 1.35
C ARG A 14 -27.76 -20.52 0.28
N THR A 15 -28.62 -19.52 0.12
CA THR A 15 -29.46 -19.33 -1.07
C THR A 15 -28.61 -18.63 -2.13
N GLY A 16 -28.66 -18.88 -3.44
CA GLY A 16 -29.61 -19.64 -4.25
C GLY A 16 -30.16 -18.72 -5.37
N LEU A 17 -29.51 -18.70 -6.54
CA LEU A 17 -30.06 -18.14 -7.78
C LEU A 17 -29.56 -18.99 -8.97
N LYS A 18 -30.50 -19.72 -9.57
CA LYS A 18 -30.38 -20.50 -10.82
C LYS A 18 -31.58 -20.13 -11.72
N GLY A 19 -31.37 -20.22 -13.03
CA GLY A 19 -32.36 -20.08 -14.11
C GLY A 19 -31.95 -18.97 -15.07
N VAL A 20 -31.81 -19.15 -16.38
CA VAL A 20 -32.67 -19.90 -17.32
C VAL A 20 -31.86 -20.36 -18.54
N LEU A 21 -32.18 -21.56 -19.04
CA LEU A 21 -31.71 -22.17 -20.29
C LEU A 21 -32.50 -21.62 -21.49
N GLY A 22 -31.85 -21.41 -22.64
CA GLY A 22 -32.50 -21.18 -23.92
C GLY A 22 -31.59 -21.60 -25.07
N THR A 23 -31.98 -22.67 -25.77
CA THR A 23 -31.31 -23.32 -26.91
C THR A 23 -31.88 -22.83 -28.23
N LEU A 24 -31.03 -22.53 -29.23
CA LEU A 24 -31.36 -22.61 -30.67
C LEU A 24 -30.09 -22.93 -31.47
N ASP A 25 -30.19 -23.94 -32.33
CA ASP A 25 -29.17 -24.44 -33.27
C ASP A 25 -29.36 -23.93 -34.71
N LEU A 26 -28.31 -24.13 -35.53
CA LEU A 26 -28.22 -24.24 -37.00
C LEU A 26 -27.81 -23.02 -37.86
N ASN A 27 -26.48 -22.87 -37.98
CA ASN A 27 -25.65 -22.93 -39.22
C ASN A 27 -26.18 -22.33 -40.55
N SER A 28 -25.46 -21.34 -41.09
CA SER A 28 -25.03 -21.26 -42.51
C SER A 28 -24.03 -20.10 -42.68
N GLY A 29 -22.95 -20.37 -43.41
CA GLY A 29 -21.78 -19.51 -43.48
C GLY A 29 -21.87 -18.38 -44.50
N ASP A 30 -21.01 -17.39 -44.29
CA ASP A 30 -20.30 -16.67 -45.34
C ASP A 30 -18.95 -16.23 -44.78
N ALA A 31 -17.91 -16.41 -45.59
CA ALA A 31 -16.52 -16.12 -45.25
C ALA A 31 -16.24 -14.61 -45.36
N VAL A 32 -15.76 -14.01 -44.27
CA VAL A 32 -15.02 -12.75 -44.28
C VAL A 32 -13.87 -12.84 -43.27
N VAL A 33 -12.64 -12.66 -43.75
CA VAL A 33 -11.42 -12.33 -42.96
C VAL A 33 -11.02 -10.92 -43.46
N PRO A 34 -10.55 -9.90 -42.68
CA PRO A 34 -9.71 -9.86 -41.44
C PRO A 34 -10.25 -8.79 -40.40
N PRO A 35 -9.52 -8.22 -39.39
CA PRO A 35 -8.16 -8.42 -38.88
C PRO A 35 -8.07 -8.74 -37.36
N THR A 36 -6.85 -9.09 -36.94
CA THR A 36 -6.40 -9.39 -35.57
C THR A 36 -6.12 -8.14 -34.71
N LEU A 37 -6.08 -8.37 -33.38
CA LEU A 37 -5.77 -7.48 -32.24
C LEU A 37 -6.95 -6.67 -31.70
N ASP A 38 -7.62 -7.22 -30.68
CA ASP A 38 -8.13 -6.45 -29.54
C ASP A 38 -8.29 -7.37 -28.33
N SER A 39 -7.41 -7.18 -27.32
CA SER A 39 -7.61 -7.70 -25.97
C SER A 39 -8.26 -6.59 -25.14
N PRO A 40 -9.53 -6.72 -24.72
CA PRO A 40 -10.30 -5.58 -24.23
C PRO A 40 -10.41 -5.63 -22.71
N TYR A 41 -9.42 -5.14 -21.96
CA TYR A 41 -9.64 -4.49 -20.65
C TYR A 41 -8.36 -3.86 -20.09
N TYR A 42 -8.02 -2.63 -20.50
CA TYR A 42 -7.52 -1.54 -19.63
C TYR A 42 -7.31 -0.28 -20.48
N PRO A 43 -8.39 0.42 -20.87
CA PRO A 43 -8.28 1.66 -21.62
C PRO A 43 -8.18 2.84 -20.66
N PHE A 44 -7.05 3.05 -20.00
CA PHE A 44 -6.77 4.34 -19.37
C PHE A 44 -5.27 4.60 -19.41
N HIS A 45 -4.86 5.59 -20.22
CA HIS A 45 -3.69 6.39 -19.93
C HIS A 45 -3.81 6.81 -18.46
N VAL A 46 -3.04 6.17 -17.58
CA VAL A 46 -3.01 6.56 -16.18
C VAL A 46 -2.21 7.86 -16.14
N GLU A 47 -2.91 8.98 -16.17
CA GLU A 47 -2.37 10.23 -15.65
C GLU A 47 -2.11 9.99 -14.16
N ILE A 48 -0.92 9.48 -13.87
CA ILE A 48 -0.34 9.58 -12.54
C ILE A 48 -0.25 11.09 -12.31
N PRO A 49 -0.98 11.67 -11.33
CA PRO A 49 -0.81 13.08 -11.02
C PRO A 49 0.68 13.34 -10.83
N GLN A 50 1.22 14.29 -11.59
CA GLN A 50 2.64 14.69 -11.57
C GLN A 50 3.06 15.36 -10.24
N LEU A 51 2.45 14.99 -9.11
CA LEU A 51 3.15 15.20 -7.85
C LEU A 51 4.26 14.16 -7.82
N GLU A 52 5.46 14.62 -8.16
CA GLU A 52 6.72 13.96 -7.90
C GLU A 52 6.72 13.50 -6.43
N ALA A 53 6.17 12.31 -6.16
CA ALA A 53 6.45 11.62 -4.93
C ALA A 53 7.96 11.45 -4.96
N PRO A 54 8.72 12.06 -4.04
CA PRO A 54 10.17 11.96 -4.07
C PRO A 54 10.53 10.49 -4.17
N ASN A 55 11.31 10.13 -5.20
CA ASN A 55 11.77 8.75 -5.36
C ASN A 55 12.37 8.35 -4.01
N GLN A 56 11.82 7.28 -3.39
CA GLN A 56 12.23 6.85 -2.06
C GLN A 56 13.74 6.56 -2.02
N SER A 57 14.38 6.30 -3.16
CA SER A 57 15.84 6.15 -3.30
C SER A 57 16.64 7.44 -3.03
N ARG A 58 16.04 8.64 -3.10
CA ARG A 58 16.75 9.93 -2.86
C ARG A 58 16.89 10.32 -1.38
N PHE A 59 16.26 9.61 -0.44
CA PHE A 59 16.50 9.85 0.99
C PHE A 59 17.73 9.08 1.46
N THR A 60 18.90 9.38 0.88
CA THR A 60 20.18 8.96 1.45
C THR A 60 20.59 10.02 2.46
N VAL A 61 20.58 9.69 3.75
CA VAL A 61 21.12 10.56 4.80
C VAL A 61 22.56 10.09 5.07
N PRO A 62 23.59 10.78 4.55
CA PRO A 62 24.95 10.55 5.01
C PRO A 62 25.10 11.21 6.40
N ASP A 63 25.52 10.41 7.37
CA ASP A 63 26.09 10.83 8.65
C ASP A 63 25.49 12.13 9.26
N GLY A 64 24.25 12.02 9.75
CA GLY A 64 23.53 13.11 10.39
C GLY A 64 22.26 12.63 11.07
N SER A 65 21.76 13.39 12.05
CA SER A 65 20.48 13.06 12.70
C SER A 65 19.34 13.08 11.67
N ARG A 66 18.46 12.07 11.72
CA ARG A 66 17.24 12.01 10.90
C ARG A 66 16.16 12.99 11.40
N ASP A 67 16.41 13.71 12.49
CA ASP A 67 15.44 14.62 13.09
C ASP A 67 15.07 15.78 12.16
N ILE A 68 13.78 16.03 12.00
CA ILE A 68 13.25 17.18 11.26
C ILE A 68 12.66 18.17 12.26
N ALA A 69 13.15 19.42 12.24
CA ALA A 69 12.66 20.47 13.13
C ALA A 69 11.14 20.67 13.01
N GLY A 70 10.45 20.78 14.15
CA GLY A 70 8.98 20.89 14.20
C GLY A 70 8.22 19.56 14.14
N PHE A 71 8.92 18.43 14.13
CA PHE A 71 8.34 17.08 14.17
C PHE A 71 8.85 16.31 15.40
N PRO A 72 8.25 15.15 15.75
CA PRO A 72 8.87 14.24 16.70
C PRO A 72 10.29 13.91 16.26
N THR A 73 11.20 13.70 17.21
CA THR A 73 12.52 13.17 16.87
C THR A 73 12.38 11.78 16.27
N TYR A 74 13.37 11.35 15.50
CA TYR A 74 13.40 10.01 14.93
C TYR A 74 13.33 8.94 16.03
N GLU A 75 14.01 9.16 17.17
CA GLU A 75 13.93 8.27 18.33
C GLU A 75 12.49 8.20 18.91
N GLN A 76 11.81 9.34 19.06
CA GLN A 76 10.41 9.35 19.49
C GLN A 76 9.52 8.60 18.51
N TYR A 77 9.76 8.76 17.21
CA TYR A 77 9.06 7.99 16.18
C TYR A 77 9.32 6.49 16.30
N GLN A 78 10.57 6.06 16.52
CA GLN A 78 10.89 4.64 16.69
C GLN A 78 10.13 4.02 17.86
N ARG A 79 10.02 4.73 18.99
CA ARG A 79 9.20 4.27 20.14
C ARG A 79 7.72 4.16 19.75
N ILE A 80 7.18 5.12 19.00
CA ILE A 80 5.80 5.09 18.50
C ILE A 80 5.57 3.92 17.54
N GLU A 81 6.52 3.64 16.65
CA GLU A 81 6.49 2.52 15.71
C GLU A 81 6.51 1.18 16.45
N GLU A 82 7.41 1.02 17.42
CA GLU A 82 7.51 -0.18 18.25
C GLU A 82 6.23 -0.40 19.07
N GLU A 83 5.70 0.64 19.72
CA GLU A 83 4.44 0.59 20.45
C GLU A 83 3.26 0.22 19.52
N TYR A 84 3.28 0.68 18.27
CA TYR A 84 2.29 0.26 17.27
C TYR A 84 2.43 -1.24 16.95
N LEU A 85 3.63 -1.72 16.62
CA LEU A 85 3.85 -3.13 16.26
C LEU A 85 3.52 -4.08 17.41
N THR A 86 3.97 -3.77 18.62
CA THR A 86 3.71 -4.57 19.83
C THR A 86 2.23 -4.61 20.22
N SER A 87 1.44 -3.59 19.85
CA SER A 87 -0.01 -3.60 20.06
C SER A 87 -0.78 -4.53 19.11
N LEU A 88 -0.15 -5.04 18.05
CA LEU A 88 -0.75 -5.97 17.11
C LEU A 88 -0.52 -7.42 17.54
N SER A 89 -1.43 -8.31 17.18
CA SER A 89 -1.21 -9.75 17.34
C SER A 89 -0.03 -10.26 16.51
N GLU A 90 0.66 -11.30 16.98
CA GLU A 90 1.81 -11.92 16.29
C GLU A 90 1.52 -12.27 14.83
N ARG A 91 0.26 -12.64 14.52
CA ARG A 91 -0.17 -12.94 13.15
C ARG A 91 -0.15 -11.70 12.24
N LYS A 92 -0.39 -10.50 12.77
CA LYS A 92 -0.48 -9.25 12.00
C LYS A 92 0.86 -8.53 11.87
N GLN A 93 1.73 -8.63 12.86
CA GLN A 93 3.02 -7.92 12.90
C GLN A 93 3.88 -8.06 11.63
N PRO A 94 4.09 -9.27 11.05
CA PRO A 94 5.06 -9.45 9.96
C PRO A 94 4.72 -8.71 8.65
N LYS A 95 3.46 -8.31 8.48
CA LYS A 95 2.96 -7.63 7.26
C LYS A 95 2.36 -6.25 7.56
N ALA A 96 2.40 -5.82 8.82
CA ALA A 96 1.82 -4.56 9.25
C ALA A 96 2.53 -3.36 8.61
N LEU A 97 3.87 -3.43 8.55
CA LEU A 97 4.73 -2.48 7.86
C LEU A 97 5.60 -3.27 6.87
N ILE A 98 5.85 -2.71 5.69
CA ILE A 98 6.71 -3.35 4.68
C ILE A 98 8.16 -2.93 4.95
N SER A 99 8.96 -3.81 5.56
CA SER A 99 10.41 -3.59 5.67
C SER A 99 11.07 -3.64 4.30
N GLN A 100 12.27 -3.06 4.18
CA GLN A 100 13.08 -3.17 2.96
C GLN A 100 13.26 -4.65 2.54
N SER A 101 13.58 -5.53 3.49
CA SER A 101 13.72 -6.96 3.23
C SER A 101 12.44 -7.66 2.75
N LEU A 102 11.26 -7.17 3.14
CA LEU A 102 9.98 -7.66 2.66
C LEU A 102 9.65 -7.06 1.28
N PHE A 103 9.98 -5.79 1.08
CA PHE A 103 9.87 -5.10 -0.20
C PHE A 103 10.69 -5.82 -1.28
N ASP A 104 11.94 -6.18 -0.99
CA ASP A 104 12.82 -6.87 -1.95
C ASP A 104 12.25 -8.24 -2.36
N LYS A 105 11.62 -8.94 -1.42
CA LYS A 105 10.92 -10.21 -1.71
C LYS A 105 9.66 -10.00 -2.53
N ILE A 106 8.87 -8.96 -2.22
CA ILE A 106 7.70 -8.57 -3.02
C ILE A 106 8.16 -8.26 -4.45
N TYR A 107 9.21 -7.47 -4.59
CA TYR A 107 9.80 -7.10 -5.87
C TYR A 107 10.28 -8.32 -6.67
N ALA A 108 11.05 -9.22 -6.05
CA ALA A 108 11.50 -10.46 -6.70
C ALA A 108 10.34 -11.33 -7.20
N VAL A 109 9.25 -11.47 -6.43
CA VAL A 109 8.07 -12.22 -6.87
C VAL A 109 7.38 -11.53 -8.05
N LEU A 110 7.26 -10.20 -8.03
CA LEU A 110 6.63 -9.46 -9.12
C LEU A 110 7.48 -9.49 -10.40
N GLN A 111 8.81 -9.49 -10.27
CA GLN A 111 9.74 -9.54 -11.41
C GLN A 111 9.81 -10.94 -12.04
N ASN A 112 9.90 -11.99 -11.22
CA ASN A 112 10.09 -13.37 -11.70
C ASN A 112 8.77 -14.13 -11.92
N GLY A 113 7.64 -13.57 -11.49
CA GLY A 113 6.32 -14.17 -11.66
C GLY A 113 6.10 -15.45 -10.83
N SER A 114 5.48 -16.47 -11.44
CA SER A 114 5.21 -17.76 -10.78
C SER A 114 6.45 -18.57 -10.44
N GLU A 115 7.57 -18.27 -11.10
CA GLU A 115 8.81 -19.05 -11.08
C GLU A 115 9.71 -18.74 -9.88
N ASP A 116 9.33 -17.81 -9.00
CA ASP A 116 10.04 -17.63 -7.72
C ASP A 116 9.80 -18.83 -6.79
N ARG A 117 10.70 -19.82 -6.88
CA ARG A 117 10.71 -21.03 -6.06
C ARG A 117 11.28 -20.78 -4.65
N ALA A 118 11.92 -19.65 -4.40
CA ALA A 118 12.44 -19.30 -3.08
C ALA A 118 11.32 -18.87 -2.11
N SER A 119 10.21 -18.36 -2.66
CA SER A 119 9.03 -17.94 -1.90
C SER A 119 7.99 -19.06 -1.74
N THR A 120 7.16 -18.99 -0.69
CA THR A 120 6.03 -19.93 -0.52
C THR A 120 4.88 -19.62 -1.48
N ALA A 121 4.09 -20.63 -1.85
CA ALA A 121 2.93 -20.44 -2.74
C ALA A 121 1.90 -19.43 -2.18
N GLN A 122 1.67 -19.46 -0.86
CA GLN A 122 0.78 -18.51 -0.18
C GLN A 122 1.32 -17.08 -0.25
N PHE A 123 2.64 -16.90 -0.10
CA PHE A 123 3.27 -15.59 -0.22
C PHE A 123 3.14 -15.06 -1.65
N ARG A 124 3.46 -15.86 -2.67
CA ARG A 124 3.30 -15.45 -4.09
C ARG A 124 1.87 -15.07 -4.44
N PHE A 125 0.88 -15.83 -3.94
CA PHE A 125 -0.52 -15.49 -4.14
C PHE A 125 -0.89 -14.15 -3.49
N TRP A 126 -0.46 -13.94 -2.24
CA TRP A 126 -0.68 -12.68 -1.54
C TRP A 126 -0.01 -11.51 -2.26
N VAL A 127 1.23 -11.65 -2.71
CA VAL A 127 1.95 -10.59 -3.42
C VAL A 127 1.22 -10.16 -4.69
N ARG A 128 0.88 -11.11 -5.58
CA ARG A 128 0.17 -10.82 -6.84
C ARG A 128 -1.23 -10.25 -6.63
N LYS A 129 -1.86 -10.57 -5.49
CA LYS A 129 -3.19 -10.05 -5.14
C LYS A 129 -3.12 -8.61 -4.64
N MET A 130 -2.08 -8.25 -3.89
CA MET A 130 -1.99 -6.95 -3.22
C MET A 130 -1.19 -5.93 -4.02
N PHE A 131 -0.16 -6.35 -4.74
CA PHE A 131 0.82 -5.44 -5.32
C PHE A 131 0.92 -5.58 -6.83
N VAL A 132 1.34 -4.49 -7.48
CA VAL A 132 1.69 -4.45 -8.90
C VAL A 132 3.02 -3.74 -9.08
N LEU A 133 3.78 -4.13 -10.10
CA LEU A 133 5.02 -3.46 -10.47
C LEU A 133 4.76 -2.47 -11.60
N ALA A 134 5.16 -1.21 -11.42
CA ALA A 134 5.01 -0.16 -12.42
C ALA A 134 6.38 0.39 -12.82
N TYR A 135 6.52 0.68 -14.12
CA TYR A 135 7.70 1.33 -14.69
C TYR A 135 7.28 2.75 -15.08
N PRO A 136 7.47 3.75 -14.20
CA PRO A 136 7.08 5.12 -14.51
C PRO A 136 7.83 5.57 -15.78
N GLN A 137 7.06 5.94 -16.81
CA GLN A 137 7.61 6.49 -18.04
C GLN A 137 8.22 7.85 -17.69
N THR A 138 9.54 7.98 -17.76
CA THR A 138 10.22 9.28 -17.63
C THR A 138 10.00 10.07 -18.91
N SER A 139 8.89 10.81 -19.00
CA SER A 139 8.53 11.61 -20.18
C SER A 139 9.47 12.81 -20.45
N PHE A 140 10.56 13.00 -19.68
CA PHE A 140 11.38 14.22 -19.78
C PHE A 140 12.91 14.06 -19.69
N ASN A 141 13.48 12.86 -19.72
CA ASN A 141 14.95 12.73 -19.76
C ASN A 141 15.41 11.64 -20.73
N HIS A 142 15.43 11.98 -22.02
CA HIS A 142 16.02 11.19 -23.09
C HIS A 142 17.57 11.11 -23.02
N ASN A 143 18.22 11.66 -21.99
CA ASN A 143 19.67 11.90 -21.98
C ASN A 143 20.49 11.12 -20.94
N THR A 144 19.91 10.25 -20.10
CA THR A 144 20.72 9.57 -19.06
C THR A 144 20.86 8.05 -19.22
N GLY A 145 20.22 7.40 -20.20
CA GLY A 145 20.33 5.94 -20.39
C GLY A 145 19.91 5.11 -19.16
N GLN A 146 19.37 5.74 -18.12
CA GLN A 146 18.89 5.09 -16.92
C GLN A 146 17.49 4.59 -17.17
N THR A 147 17.34 3.27 -17.23
CA THR A 147 16.05 2.61 -17.17
C THR A 147 15.33 3.09 -15.91
N PRO A 148 14.10 3.62 -15.99
CA PRO A 148 13.38 4.08 -14.82
C PRO A 148 13.24 2.94 -13.81
N GLU A 149 13.63 3.22 -12.56
CA GLU A 149 13.58 2.24 -11.48
C GLU A 149 12.12 1.84 -11.24
N PRO A 150 11.82 0.53 -11.27
CA PRO A 150 10.45 0.05 -11.06
C PRO A 150 9.95 0.36 -9.65
N VAL A 151 8.66 0.65 -9.54
CA VAL A 151 8.00 1.00 -8.29
C VAL A 151 6.93 -0.04 -7.96
N VAL A 152 6.95 -0.55 -6.73
CA VAL A 152 5.89 -1.43 -6.21
C VAL A 152 4.71 -0.57 -5.74
N LEU A 153 3.54 -0.81 -6.33
CA LEU A 153 2.30 -0.11 -6.03
C LEU A 153 1.30 -1.00 -5.30
N HIS A 154 0.49 -0.39 -4.44
CA HIS A 154 -0.77 -0.91 -3.92
C HIS A 154 -1.81 0.21 -3.98
N ASP A 155 -3.05 -0.09 -4.39
CA ASP A 155 -4.11 0.92 -4.61
C ASP A 155 -3.65 2.11 -5.48
N LYS A 156 -2.86 1.84 -6.52
CA LYS A 156 -2.32 2.85 -7.46
C LYS A 156 -1.41 3.90 -6.77
N ARG A 157 -0.83 3.56 -5.62
CA ARG A 157 0.11 4.42 -4.88
C ARG A 157 1.35 3.62 -4.48
N PRO A 158 2.53 4.27 -4.44
CA PRO A 158 3.76 3.62 -4.01
C PRO A 158 3.62 3.11 -2.57
N VAL A 159 4.07 1.88 -2.35
CA VAL A 159 4.08 1.27 -1.02
C VAL A 159 5.12 1.99 -0.16
N ALA A 160 4.73 2.43 1.04
CA ALA A 160 5.68 3.02 1.99
C ALA A 160 6.55 1.94 2.63
N ILE A 161 7.87 2.17 2.60
CA ILE A 161 8.85 1.29 3.24
C ILE A 161 9.04 1.73 4.69
N LYS A 162 9.00 0.76 5.62
CA LYS A 162 9.11 0.95 7.07
C LYS A 162 10.29 1.86 7.44
N GLU A 163 11.46 1.57 6.89
CA GLU A 163 12.70 2.28 7.18
C GLU A 163 12.68 3.74 6.74
N ARG A 164 11.74 4.15 5.88
CA ARG A 164 11.54 5.52 5.37
C ARG A 164 10.22 6.15 5.85
N LEU A 165 9.51 5.47 6.75
CA LEU A 165 8.17 5.86 7.14
C LEU A 165 8.15 7.13 8.00
N TYR A 166 9.24 7.40 8.73
CA TYR A 166 9.43 8.67 9.44
C TYR A 166 9.39 9.87 8.49
N GLU A 167 10.19 9.85 7.42
CA GLU A 167 10.25 10.94 6.43
C GLU A 167 8.90 11.10 5.71
N VAL A 168 8.26 9.99 5.36
CA VAL A 168 6.93 9.98 4.73
C VAL A 168 5.89 10.65 5.63
N LEU A 169 5.90 10.35 6.93
CA LEU A 169 4.99 10.95 7.92
C LEU A 169 5.28 12.44 8.10
N CYS A 170 6.54 12.85 8.22
CA CYS A 170 6.92 14.25 8.32
C CYS A 170 6.47 15.03 7.08
N TYR A 171 6.77 14.53 5.88
CA TYR A 171 6.38 15.13 4.60
C TYR A 171 4.86 15.30 4.47
N CYS A 172 4.10 14.23 4.69
CA CYS A 172 2.64 14.29 4.55
C CYS A 172 1.99 15.15 5.64
N HIS A 173 2.54 15.16 6.86
CA HIS A 173 2.04 15.99 7.95
C HIS A 173 2.34 17.48 7.70
N ALA A 174 3.51 17.80 7.11
CA ALA A 174 3.86 19.15 6.67
C ALA A 174 2.88 19.67 5.59
N ILE A 175 2.61 18.86 4.55
CA ILE A 175 1.63 19.18 3.50
C ILE A 175 0.23 19.37 4.09
N ALA A 176 -0.14 18.55 5.08
CA ALA A 176 -1.39 18.71 5.81
C ALA A 176 -1.45 20.00 6.67
N ARG A 177 -0.37 20.78 6.72
CA ARG A 177 -0.17 21.99 7.54
C ARG A 177 -0.37 21.69 9.02
N HIS A 178 0.31 20.66 9.52
CA HIS A 178 0.14 20.16 10.89
C HIS A 178 -1.33 19.83 11.23
N GLY A 179 -2.05 19.29 10.24
CA GLY A 179 -3.43 18.88 10.40
C GLY A 179 -3.57 17.67 11.33
N GLY A 180 -4.76 17.52 11.94
CA GLY A 180 -5.08 16.34 12.75
C GLY A 180 -4.98 15.02 11.95
N ARG A 181 -5.16 13.91 12.67
CA ARG A 181 -5.07 12.53 12.13
C ARG A 181 -5.72 12.38 10.76
N ASP A 182 -6.97 12.79 10.62
CA ASP A 182 -7.74 12.51 9.41
C ASP A 182 -7.25 13.33 8.20
N LYS A 183 -6.79 14.57 8.40
CA LYS A 183 -6.19 15.40 7.34
C LYS A 183 -4.82 14.87 6.90
N THR A 184 -4.01 14.42 7.86
CA THR A 184 -2.71 13.78 7.57
C THR A 184 -2.93 12.46 6.83
N CYS A 185 -3.89 11.63 7.24
CA CYS A 185 -4.26 10.39 6.54
C CYS A 185 -4.78 10.65 5.12
N ALA A 186 -5.54 11.73 4.91
CA ALA A 186 -5.98 12.11 3.57
C ALA A 186 -4.77 12.42 2.67
N THR A 187 -3.79 13.16 3.18
CA THR A 187 -2.54 13.47 2.47
C THR A 187 -1.73 12.20 2.19
N LEU A 188 -1.57 11.31 3.17
CA LEU A 188 -0.90 10.02 2.98
C LEU A 188 -1.52 9.22 1.84
N ARG A 189 -2.85 9.09 1.79
CA ARG A 189 -3.54 8.35 0.71
C ARG A 189 -3.37 8.97 -0.68
N LEU A 190 -3.02 10.26 -0.77
CA LEU A 190 -2.71 10.88 -2.05
C LEU A 190 -1.33 10.47 -2.56
N HIS A 191 -0.37 10.22 -1.67
CA HIS A 191 1.04 10.02 -2.03
C HIS A 191 1.54 8.58 -1.87
N TYR A 192 1.05 7.84 -0.88
CA TYR A 192 1.57 6.53 -0.48
C TYR A 192 0.44 5.56 -0.15
N SER A 193 0.75 4.27 -0.19
CA SER A 193 -0.08 3.18 0.33
C SER A 193 0.64 2.46 1.47
N TRP A 194 -0.11 1.56 2.13
CA TRP A 194 0.42 0.71 3.20
C TRP A 194 0.89 1.44 4.47
N VAL A 195 0.34 2.64 4.75
CA VAL A 195 0.61 3.40 5.98
C VAL A 195 -0.55 3.22 6.98
N PRO A 196 -0.32 2.64 8.18
CA PRO A 196 -1.38 2.45 9.16
C PRO A 196 -1.92 3.76 9.75
N LYS A 197 -3.25 3.86 9.83
CA LYS A 197 -3.95 5.02 10.43
C LYS A 197 -3.62 5.20 11.91
N GLU A 198 -3.54 4.10 12.68
CA GLU A 198 -3.21 4.14 14.10
C GLU A 198 -1.79 4.65 14.35
N LEU A 199 -0.81 4.18 13.57
CA LEU A 199 0.55 4.70 13.62
C LEU A 199 0.59 6.21 13.32
N THR A 200 -0.13 6.63 12.27
CA THR A 200 -0.26 8.06 11.92
C THR A 200 -0.88 8.87 13.07
N ALA A 201 -1.89 8.32 13.76
CA ALA A 201 -2.53 8.99 14.88
C ALA A 201 -1.56 9.21 16.05
N LYS A 202 -0.76 8.19 16.41
CA LYS A 202 0.26 8.30 17.45
C LYS A 202 1.35 9.32 17.08
N PHE A 203 1.82 9.31 15.83
CA PHE A 203 2.78 10.30 15.33
C PHE A 203 2.26 11.74 15.45
N VAL A 204 1.04 12.01 14.95
CA VAL A 204 0.42 13.35 15.03
C VAL A 204 0.21 13.78 16.48
N LYS A 205 -0.14 12.84 17.37
CA LYS A 205 -0.30 13.11 18.81
C LYS A 205 1.02 13.54 19.46
N ALA A 206 2.14 12.98 19.03
CA ALA A 206 3.47 13.29 19.55
C ALA A 206 4.14 14.51 18.90
N CYS A 207 3.54 15.09 17.86
CA CYS A 207 4.13 16.23 17.16
C CYS A 207 4.23 17.45 18.10
N PRO A 208 5.44 18.02 18.30
CA PRO A 208 5.63 19.15 19.22
C PRO A 208 4.87 20.40 18.75
N THR A 209 4.90 20.72 17.45
CA THR A 209 4.15 21.84 16.85
C THR A 209 2.64 21.71 17.10
N CYS A 210 2.09 20.50 16.94
CA CYS A 210 0.67 20.25 17.22
C CYS A 210 0.34 20.33 18.72
N THR A 211 1.26 19.87 19.57
CA THR A 211 1.08 19.84 21.02
C THR A 211 1.04 21.25 21.58
N LEU A 212 1.98 22.10 21.17
CA LEU A 212 2.04 23.52 21.57
C LEU A 212 0.78 24.28 21.17
N LYS A 213 0.33 24.09 19.92
CA LYS A 213 -0.93 24.68 19.41
C LYS A 213 -2.16 24.24 20.20
N ARG A 214 -2.19 22.99 20.69
CA ARG A 214 -3.31 22.45 21.47
C ARG A 214 -3.31 22.96 22.92
N SER A 215 -2.14 23.19 23.50
CA SER A 215 -2.01 23.73 24.86
C SER A 215 -2.44 25.20 25.01
N GLY A 216 -2.84 25.87 23.92
CA GLY A 216 -3.44 27.20 23.98
C GLY A 216 -2.43 28.33 24.14
N ASN A 217 -1.17 28.15 23.70
CA ASN A 217 -0.20 29.24 23.63
C ASN A 217 -0.31 29.91 22.25
N PRO A 218 -0.83 31.15 22.12
CA PRO A 218 -1.17 31.76 20.83
C PRO A 218 0.02 32.32 20.04
N ASP A 219 1.26 32.19 20.51
CA ASP A 219 2.42 32.91 19.95
C ASP A 219 3.31 32.11 18.97
N PHE A 220 2.79 31.05 18.34
CA PHE A 220 3.45 30.37 17.20
C PHE A 220 2.46 29.85 16.15
#